data_AF-A0A525NT04-F1
#
_entry.id   AF-A0A525NT04-F1
#
_cell.length_a   1.000
_cell.length_b   1.000
_cell.length_c   1.000
_cell.angle_alpha   90.00
_cell.angle_beta   90.00
_cell.angle_gamma   90.00
#
_symmetry.space_group_name_H-M   'P 1'
#
loop_
_entity.id
_entity.type
_entity.pdbx_description
1 polymer ?
#
loop_
_entity_poly.entity_id
_entity_poly.type
_entity_poly.pdbx_seq_one_letter_code
_entity_poly.pdbx_strand_id
1 'polypeptide(L)'
;AGPALREGLSKLAEHPLVGTANVAGLMASLPLSPRKETRSKFAGDAGVVGYICRERCFANDLVMRHVGDRMIISPPLVITPEEIKVFMTRATKALDETYKALKEDDLLKAAEDHAHDHETPLG
;
A
#
# COMPACT_ATOMS: atom_id res chain seq x y z
N ALA A 1 -9.67 11.52 -16.79
CA ALA A 1 -9.34 11.06 -15.42
C ALA A 1 -8.91 9.58 -15.38
N GLY A 2 -9.76 8.63 -15.80
CA GLY A 2 -9.48 7.19 -15.70
C GLY A 2 -8.12 6.72 -16.24
N PRO A 3 -7.73 7.09 -17.48
CA PRO A 3 -6.41 6.74 -18.02
C PRO A 3 -5.24 7.33 -17.22
N ALA A 4 -5.35 8.59 -16.78
CA ALA A 4 -4.32 9.25 -15.98
C ALA A 4 -4.16 8.62 -14.60
N LEU A 5 -5.27 8.23 -13.95
CA LEU A 5 -5.24 7.51 -12.68
C LEU A 5 -4.57 6.15 -12.86
N ARG A 6 -4.94 5.40 -13.91
CA ARG A 6 -4.35 4.11 -14.21
C ARG A 6 -2.84 4.20 -14.45
N GLU A 7 -2.38 5.19 -15.21
CA GLU A 7 -0.95 5.41 -15.44
C GLU A 7 -0.21 5.72 -14.12
N GLY A 8 -0.75 6.62 -13.30
CA GLY A 8 -0.17 6.94 -12.00
C GLY A 8 -0.11 5.74 -11.06
N LEU A 9 -1.17 4.92 -11.02
CA LEU A 9 -1.21 3.69 -10.22
C LEU A 9 -0.22 2.63 -10.72
N SER A 10 0.00 2.53 -12.03
CA SER A 10 1.05 1.67 -12.58
C SER A 10 2.43 2.08 -12.06
N LYS A 11 2.71 3.39 -11.96
CA LYS A 11 3.96 3.89 -11.38
C LYS A 11 4.04 3.60 -9.88
N LEU A 12 2.94 3.75 -9.12
CA LEU A 12 2.92 3.36 -7.72
C LEU A 12 3.13 1.84 -7.53
N ALA A 13 2.70 1.02 -8.49
CA ALA A 13 2.95 -0.42 -8.47
C ALA A 13 4.43 -0.77 -8.71
N GLU A 14 5.27 0.16 -9.14
CA GLU A 14 6.72 -0.04 -9.24
C GLU A 14 7.40 0.03 -7.87
N HIS A 15 6.79 0.71 -6.89
CA HIS A 15 7.32 0.86 -5.54
C HIS A 15 7.54 -0.51 -4.85
N PRO A 16 8.65 -0.72 -4.10
CA PRO A 16 9.00 -2.01 -3.50
C PRO A 16 7.97 -2.52 -2.49
N LEU A 17 7.28 -1.62 -1.80
CA LEU A 17 6.23 -1.97 -0.85
C LEU A 17 4.92 -2.40 -1.53
N VAL A 18 4.73 -2.15 -2.83
CA VAL A 18 3.46 -2.39 -3.52
C VAL A 18 3.56 -3.67 -4.36
N GLY A 19 2.83 -4.71 -3.97
CA GLY A 19 2.86 -6.01 -4.65
C GLY A 19 2.20 -6.00 -6.03
N THR A 20 1.15 -5.18 -6.21
CA THR A 20 0.43 -5.00 -7.48
C THR A 20 -0.48 -3.76 -7.39
N ALA A 21 -1.05 -3.33 -8.52
CA ALA A 21 -2.15 -2.38 -8.54
C ALA A 21 -3.38 -3.01 -9.22
N ASN A 22 -4.49 -3.07 -8.49
CA ASN A 22 -5.77 -3.48 -9.05
C ASN A 22 -6.61 -2.23 -9.31
N VAL A 23 -7.10 -2.06 -10.54
CA VAL A 23 -7.81 -0.83 -10.97
C VAL A 23 -9.09 -1.19 -11.69
N ALA A 24 -10.20 -0.57 -11.30
CA ALA A 24 -11.49 -0.66 -11.96
C ALA A 24 -12.15 0.73 -12.01
N GLY A 25 -12.20 1.34 -13.20
CA GLY A 25 -12.70 2.71 -13.37
C GLY A 25 -11.84 3.72 -12.59
N LEU A 26 -12.46 4.44 -11.64
CA LEU A 26 -11.80 5.36 -10.71
C LEU A 26 -11.62 4.78 -9.30
N MET A 27 -11.68 3.45 -9.17
CA MET A 27 -11.36 2.75 -7.92
C MET A 27 -10.08 1.95 -8.08
N ALA A 28 -9.26 1.92 -7.04
CA ALA A 28 -8.07 1.09 -7.02
C ALA A 28 -7.74 0.53 -5.64
N SER A 29 -7.03 -0.59 -5.63
CA SER A 29 -6.41 -1.14 -4.43
C SER A 29 -4.94 -1.45 -4.66
N LEU A 30 -4.10 -1.10 -3.70
CA LEU A 30 -2.67 -1.35 -3.67
C LEU A 30 -2.36 -2.29 -2.49
N PRO A 31 -2.20 -3.60 -2.72
CA PRO A 31 -1.75 -4.52 -1.69
C PRO A 31 -0.30 -4.23 -1.34
N LEU A 32 -0.03 -4.01 -0.06
CA LEU A 32 1.31 -3.84 0.46
C LEU A 32 1.95 -5.21 0.70
N SER A 33 3.25 -5.31 0.48
CA SER A 33 4.00 -6.55 0.65
C SER A 33 5.43 -6.26 1.12
N PRO A 34 6.02 -7.08 2.02
CA PRO A 34 7.43 -7.01 2.36
C PRO A 34 8.32 -7.55 1.22
N ARG A 35 7.78 -8.44 0.37
CA ARG A 35 8.44 -9.00 -0.82
C ARG A 35 7.53 -8.89 -2.03
N LYS A 36 7.88 -8.01 -2.95
CA LYS A 36 7.02 -7.69 -4.09
C LYS A 36 6.88 -8.86 -5.07
N GLU A 37 7.97 -9.59 -5.27
CA GLU A 37 8.14 -10.66 -6.24
C GLU A 37 7.20 -11.83 -5.93
N THR A 38 7.14 -12.19 -4.64
CA THR A 38 6.31 -13.28 -4.12
C THR A 38 4.94 -12.82 -3.64
N ARG A 39 4.73 -11.49 -3.53
CA ARG A 39 3.52 -10.87 -2.96
C ARG A 39 3.18 -11.44 -1.57
N SER A 40 4.22 -11.66 -0.76
CA SER A 40 4.09 -12.25 0.58
C SER A 40 3.24 -11.37 1.50
N LYS A 41 2.65 -12.00 2.52
CA LYS A 41 2.02 -11.25 3.62
C LYS A 41 3.09 -10.81 4.61
N PHE A 42 2.85 -9.70 5.31
CA PHE A 42 3.68 -9.31 6.45
C PHE A 42 3.57 -10.36 7.57
N ALA A 43 4.65 -10.51 8.35
CA ALA A 43 4.70 -11.45 9.48
C ALA A 43 3.89 -11.00 10.70
N GLY A 44 3.70 -9.69 10.88
CA GLY A 44 2.90 -9.15 11.98
C GLY A 44 1.40 -9.25 11.75
N ASP A 45 0.63 -8.76 12.72
CA ASP A 45 -0.82 -8.73 12.64
C ASP A 45 -1.31 -7.98 11.38
N ALA A 46 -2.30 -8.57 10.71
CA ALA A 46 -2.85 -8.03 9.48
C ALA A 46 -3.41 -6.61 9.71
N GLY A 47 -2.94 -5.65 8.90
CA GLY A 47 -3.39 -4.26 8.97
C GLY A 47 -2.49 -3.34 9.79
N VAL A 48 -1.47 -3.83 10.50
CA VAL A 48 -0.47 -2.97 11.14
C VAL A 48 0.24 -2.09 10.10
N VAL A 49 0.68 -2.69 9.00
CA VAL A 49 1.39 -1.95 7.94
C VAL A 49 0.43 -1.05 7.17
N GLY A 50 -0.79 -1.53 6.89
CA GLY A 50 -1.85 -0.71 6.31
C GLY A 50 -2.17 0.53 7.17
N TYR A 51 -2.22 0.37 8.49
CA TYR A 51 -2.46 1.47 9.42
C TYR A 51 -1.33 2.49 9.40
N ILE A 52 -0.06 2.05 9.45
CA ILE A 52 1.11 2.94 9.33
C ILE A 52 1.05 3.73 8.02
N CYS A 53 0.76 3.05 6.91
CA CYS A 53 0.63 3.70 5.60
C CYS A 53 -0.50 4.72 5.58
N ARG A 54 -1.64 4.40 6.20
CA ARG A 54 -2.77 5.33 6.33
C ARG A 54 -2.37 6.58 7.13
N GLU A 55 -1.66 6.43 8.25
CA GLU A 55 -1.19 7.59 9.03
C GLU A 55 -0.25 8.49 8.21
N ARG A 56 0.66 7.90 7.40
CA ARG A 56 1.50 8.66 6.47
C ARG A 56 0.70 9.34 5.36
N CYS A 57 -0.36 8.71 4.85
CA CYS A 57 -1.26 9.39 3.92
C CYS A 57 -1.90 10.63 4.58
N PHE A 58 -2.45 10.48 5.79
CA PHE A 58 -3.06 11.60 6.50
C PHE A 58 -2.07 12.72 6.83
N ALA A 59 -0.85 12.40 7.24
CA ALA A 59 0.21 13.37 7.48
C ALA A 59 0.66 14.13 6.22
N ASN A 60 0.36 13.59 5.03
CA ASN A 60 0.68 14.15 3.72
C ASN A 60 -0.55 14.73 3.00
N ASP A 61 -1.59 15.12 3.74
CA ASP A 61 -2.84 15.69 3.22
C ASP A 61 -3.51 14.80 2.16
N LEU A 62 -3.45 13.48 2.35
CA LEU A 62 -4.00 12.49 1.45
C LEU A 62 -4.93 11.54 2.18
N VAL A 63 -6.17 11.47 1.72
CA VAL A 63 -7.13 10.50 2.24
C VAL A 63 -7.04 9.22 1.40
N MET A 64 -6.38 8.22 1.95
CA MET A 64 -6.42 6.83 1.49
C MET A 64 -6.81 5.93 2.67
N ARG A 65 -7.64 4.93 2.41
CA ARG A 65 -8.13 4.00 3.44
C ARG A 65 -7.35 2.71 3.36
N HIS A 66 -6.98 2.13 4.49
CA HIS A 66 -6.47 0.76 4.54
C HIS A 66 -7.60 -0.23 4.86
N VAL A 67 -7.49 -1.45 4.33
CA VAL A 67 -8.28 -2.63 4.72
C VAL A 67 -7.31 -3.80 4.84
N GLY A 68 -6.95 -4.17 6.08
CA GLY A 68 -5.72 -4.93 6.31
C GLY A 68 -4.52 -4.18 5.71
N ASP A 69 -3.58 -4.91 5.10
CA ASP A 69 -2.39 -4.31 4.46
C ASP A 69 -2.64 -3.93 2.99
N ARG A 70 -3.85 -3.43 2.68
CA ARG A 70 -4.22 -2.95 1.34
C ARG A 70 -4.68 -1.52 1.42
N MET A 71 -4.10 -0.65 0.61
CA MET A 71 -4.54 0.73 0.46
C MET A 71 -5.61 0.85 -0.61
N ILE A 72 -6.68 1.59 -0.33
CA ILE A 72 -7.87 1.75 -1.17
C ILE A 72 -8.01 3.22 -1.59
N ILE A 73 -8.33 3.41 -2.86
CA ILE A 73 -8.42 4.70 -3.53
C ILE A 73 -9.76 4.76 -4.26
N SER A 74 -10.53 5.82 -4.02
CA SER A 74 -11.82 6.07 -4.67
C SER A 74 -12.09 7.59 -4.73
N PRO A 75 -11.31 8.36 -5.51
CA PRO A 75 -11.51 9.79 -5.67
C PRO A 75 -12.89 10.14 -6.24
N PRO A 76 -13.34 11.40 -6.09
CA PRO A 76 -14.52 11.91 -6.78
C PRO A 76 -14.46 11.67 -8.30
N LEU A 77 -15.60 11.37 -8.92
CA LEU A 77 -15.65 11.09 -10.37
C LEU A 77 -15.27 12.28 -11.25
N VAL A 78 -15.33 13.49 -10.69
CA VAL A 78 -15.00 14.76 -11.34
C VAL A 78 -13.50 15.11 -11.26
N ILE A 79 -12.67 14.24 -10.65
CA ILE A 79 -11.23 14.52 -10.48
C ILE A 79 -10.52 14.76 -11.82
N THR A 80 -9.69 15.78 -11.86
CA THR A 80 -8.93 16.19 -13.05
C THR A 80 -7.58 15.47 -13.14
N PRO A 81 -6.98 15.38 -14.34
CA PRO A 81 -5.61 14.86 -14.49
C PRO A 81 -4.56 15.59 -13.64
N GLU A 82 -4.73 16.89 -13.44
CA GLU A 82 -3.85 17.73 -12.62
C GLU A 82 -3.94 17.37 -11.14
N GLU A 83 -5.15 17.20 -10.61
CA GLU A 83 -5.36 16.71 -9.24
C GLU A 83 -4.84 15.28 -9.05
N ILE A 84 -4.93 14.43 -10.09
CA ILE A 84 -4.33 13.10 -10.05
C ILE A 84 -2.80 13.19 -9.90
N LYS A 85 -2.13 14.15 -10.54
CA LYS A 85 -0.68 14.36 -10.35
C LYS A 85 -0.36 14.70 -8.89
N VAL A 86 -1.14 15.60 -8.28
CA VAL A 86 -1.00 15.95 -6.85
C VAL A 86 -1.25 14.74 -5.96
N PHE A 87 -2.29 13.95 -6.25
CA PHE A 87 -2.55 12.69 -5.57
C PHE A 87 -1.35 11.74 -5.66
N MET A 88 -0.76 11.56 -6.84
CA MET A 88 0.37 10.66 -7.05
C MET A 88 1.59 11.12 -6.26
N THR A 89 1.91 12.42 -6.26
CA THR A 89 3.01 12.98 -5.46
C THR A 89 2.83 12.67 -3.97
N ARG A 90 1.62 12.88 -3.42
CA ARG A 90 1.34 12.60 -2.00
C ARG A 90 1.34 11.11 -1.69
N ALA A 91 0.81 10.28 -2.59
CA ALA A 91 0.77 8.84 -2.43
C ALA A 91 2.17 8.23 -2.44
N THR A 92 3.03 8.64 -3.39
CA THR A 92 4.44 8.22 -3.44
C THR A 92 5.16 8.59 -2.14
N LYS A 93 5.03 9.85 -1.70
CA LYS A 93 5.66 10.31 -0.45
C LYS A 93 5.21 9.48 0.76
N ALA A 94 3.92 9.20 0.88
CA ALA A 94 3.39 8.38 1.97
C ALA A 94 3.94 6.94 1.92
N LEU A 95 4.05 6.34 0.74
CA LEU A 95 4.64 5.01 0.56
C LEU A 95 6.14 4.99 0.89
N ASP A 96 6.90 6.00 0.48
CA ASP A 96 8.33 6.12 0.77
C ASP A 96 8.57 6.25 2.29
N GLU A 97 7.80 7.12 2.95
CA GLU A 97 7.87 7.30 4.41
C GLU A 97 7.46 6.04 5.16
N THR A 98 6.44 5.33 4.67
CA THR A 98 6.02 4.04 5.23
C THR A 98 7.13 3.01 5.08
N TYR A 99 7.69 2.87 3.88
CA TYR A 99 8.75 1.91 3.61
C TYR A 99 10.01 2.19 4.44
N LYS A 100 10.34 3.46 4.65
CA LYS A 100 11.40 3.88 5.55
C LYS A 100 11.09 3.48 7.00
N ALA A 101 9.90 3.79 7.50
CA ALA A 101 9.51 3.42 8.87
C ALA A 101 9.55 1.90 9.08
N LEU A 102 9.04 1.11 8.13
CA LEU A 102 9.08 -0.36 8.21
C LEU A 102 10.51 -0.92 8.18
N LYS A 103 11.45 -0.24 7.52
CA LYS A 103 12.88 -0.60 7.58
C LYS A 103 13.50 -0.30 8.93
N GLU A 104 13.21 0.87 9.48
CA GLU A 104 13.75 1.32 10.77
C GLU A 104 13.20 0.47 11.92
N ASP A 105 11.93 0.07 11.84
CA ASP A 105 11.24 -0.75 12.83
C ASP A 105 11.41 -2.27 12.60
N ASP A 106 12.19 -2.68 11.59
CA ASP A 106 12.44 -4.08 11.22
C ASP A 106 11.14 -4.91 10.97
N LEU A 107 10.16 -4.27 10.31
CA LEU A 107 8.84 -4.82 10.00
C LEU A 107 8.69 -5.33 8.56
N LEU A 108 9.71 -5.18 7.70
CA LEU A 108 9.72 -5.71 6.33
C LEU A 108 9.99 -7.24 6.29
N LYS A 109 9.24 -8.01 7.07
CA LYS A 109 9.39 -9.46 7.19
C LYS A 109 8.19 -10.18 6.60
N ALA A 110 8.43 -11.22 5.81
CA ALA A 110 7.36 -12.04 5.28
C ALA A 110 6.91 -13.07 6.32
N ALA A 111 5.61 -13.37 6.37
CA ALA A 111 5.06 -14.37 7.30
C ALA A 111 5.73 -15.76 7.16
N GLU A 112 6.15 -16.11 5.96
CA GLU A 112 6.84 -17.37 5.68
C GLU A 112 8.26 -17.42 6.26
N ASP A 113 8.89 -16.28 6.58
CA ASP A 113 10.19 -16.22 7.27
C ASP A 113 10.07 -16.57 8.77
N HIS A 114 8.84 -16.53 9.32
CA HIS A 114 8.52 -16.85 10.71
C HIS A 114 7.74 -18.18 10.88
N ALA A 115 7.61 -18.96 9.79
CA ALA A 115 6.85 -20.22 9.80
C ALA A 115 7.43 -21.33 10.70
N HIS A 116 8.56 -21.08 11.39
CA HIS A 116 9.14 -22.01 12.36
C HIS A 116 8.63 -21.86 13.80
N ASP A 117 7.91 -20.78 14.15
CA ASP A 117 7.56 -20.49 15.56
C ASP A 117 6.07 -20.58 15.90
N HIS A 118 5.22 -20.97 14.95
CA HIS A 118 3.82 -21.32 15.24
C HIS A 118 3.57 -22.80 14.94
N GLU A 119 3.91 -23.65 15.92
CA GLU A 119 3.08 -24.83 16.16
C GLU A 119 1.63 -24.33 16.31
N THR A 120 0.80 -24.70 15.35
CA THR A 120 -0.65 -24.53 15.41
C THR A 120 -1.17 -25.25 16.65
N PRO A 121 -1.74 -24.58 17.67
CA PRO A 121 -2.62 -25.29 18.57
C PRO A 121 -3.95 -25.43 17.85
N LEU A 122 -4.28 -26.69 17.53
CA LEU A 122 -5.59 -27.25 17.18
C LEU A 122 -5.84 -27.51 15.68
N GLY A 123 -5.80 -28.81 15.34
CA GLY A 123 -6.29 -29.39 14.10
C GLY A 123 -5.65 -30.73 13.79
#